data_AF-A0A4R1K446-F1
#
_entry.id   AF-A0A4R1K446-F1
#
_cell.length_a   1.000
_cell.length_b   1.000
_cell.length_c   1.000
_cell.angle_alpha   90.00
_cell.angle_beta   90.00
_cell.angle_gamma   90.00
#
_symmetry.space_group_name_H-M   'P 1'
#
loop_
_entity.id
_entity.type
_entity.pdbx_description
1 polymer ?
#
loop_
_entity_poly.entity_id
_entity_poly.type
_entity_poly.pdbx_seq_one_letter_code
_entity_poly.pdbx_strand_id
1 'polypeptide(L)'
;MLRLIILILLIPFAVHAARFSGEGFGADRETARANALSDLASQLSVKVRSEFSLSENSAGKTDGHRRVDAYSDLPVLGAEISYFESKGGFTASAVLNTEKSLPMYEKALNSLADDIRKNLKTVAGTKGEQTVVALETAFAKADNYEKILPVARLLGSEYKKDEDISSAEIAKLLEAVQRTASTFEDAAFLLTRDITQKSIYVFPPSAENSHEITPFAAAVQSVLSGRLASGNSPDAADYHFSGEYTVQGKEIILTYRLVNRWDGTTLYARTARLLPAAFAGLDYKPKTADFDALLYSGLAVSNDFRVDVSTNKGSRNLLFKRAESVEILVKTTAPAYVYVIGHTVKKGDKLSYLLEFQNAQAPGRFIRFINADDANKWVSLGEFSVTAPYGVESLQVIASAKDPSDAVPLVKFDGSSGLYIVNRDPSKAVTSARALVNSGLKKQENAVSEAVLLFTTAE
;
A
#
# COMPACT_ATOMS: atom_id res chain seq x y z
N MET A 1 29.96 49.09 42.14
CA MET A 1 29.62 47.65 42.16
C MET A 1 28.10 47.55 42.06
N LEU A 2 27.45 46.80 41.17
CA LEU A 2 27.84 45.94 40.06
C LEU A 2 26.58 45.87 39.18
N ARG A 3 26.69 46.19 37.88
CA ARG A 3 25.58 46.09 36.91
C ARG A 3 25.27 44.62 36.67
N LEU A 4 24.03 44.20 36.88
CA LEU A 4 23.55 42.87 36.51
C LEU A 4 23.25 42.85 35.01
N ILE A 5 24.16 42.28 34.24
CA ILE A 5 23.98 41.99 32.81
C ILE A 5 23.13 40.73 32.71
N ILE A 6 21.92 40.86 32.18
CA ILE A 6 21.07 39.71 31.81
C ILE A 6 21.62 39.16 30.49
N LEU A 7 22.31 38.01 30.59
CA LEU A 7 22.77 37.22 29.45
C LEU A 7 21.56 36.42 28.94
N ILE A 8 20.95 36.84 27.83
CA ILE A 8 19.94 36.07 27.11
C ILE A 8 20.67 34.88 26.48
N LEU A 9 20.49 33.70 27.07
CA LEU A 9 20.94 32.43 26.52
C LEU A 9 20.07 32.12 25.29
N LEU A 10 20.57 32.41 24.09
CA LEU A 10 20.04 31.87 22.84
C LEU A 10 20.24 30.35 22.88
N ILE A 11 19.21 29.61 23.31
CA ILE A 11 19.14 28.17 23.08
C ILE A 11 18.97 28.01 21.56
N PRO A 12 19.94 27.45 20.83
CA PRO A 12 19.71 27.11 19.44
C PRO A 12 18.58 26.09 19.43
N PHE A 13 17.45 26.46 18.82
CA PHE A 13 16.47 25.48 18.40
C PHE A 13 17.21 24.56 17.42
N ALA A 14 17.63 23.38 17.92
CA ALA A 14 18.07 22.31 17.07
C ALA A 14 16.85 21.92 16.23
N VAL A 15 16.76 22.50 15.03
CA VAL A 15 15.87 22.02 13.97
C VAL A 15 16.22 20.54 13.82
N HIS A 16 15.38 19.66 14.35
CA HIS A 16 15.54 18.23 14.18
C HIS A 16 15.32 17.97 12.70
N ALA A 17 16.41 17.83 11.95
CA ALA A 17 16.34 17.34 10.58
C ALA A 17 15.82 15.90 10.66
N ALA A 18 14.54 15.71 10.33
CA ALA A 18 14.00 14.38 10.14
C ALA A 18 14.80 13.68 9.05
N ARG A 19 15.27 12.46 9.33
CA ARG A 19 15.99 11.61 8.38
C ARG A 19 15.15 10.36 8.16
N PHE A 20 14.65 10.21 6.95
CA PHE A 20 13.98 8.99 6.52
C PHE A 20 14.98 8.16 5.73
N SER A 21 14.97 6.84 5.91
CA SER A 21 15.88 5.96 5.18
C SER A 21 15.22 4.64 4.85
N GLY A 22 15.39 4.16 3.63
CA GLY A 22 14.98 2.82 3.22
C GLY A 22 16.18 1.94 2.88
N GLU A 23 16.04 0.64 3.09
CA GLU A 23 17.06 -0.35 2.69
C GLU A 23 16.47 -1.38 1.72
N GLY A 24 17.29 -1.79 0.75
CA GLY A 24 16.90 -2.75 -0.26
C GLY A 24 18.06 -3.66 -0.66
N PHE A 25 17.79 -4.96 -0.69
CA PHE A 25 18.71 -5.96 -1.24
C PHE A 25 18.28 -6.35 -2.66
N GLY A 26 19.23 -6.63 -3.55
CA GLY A 26 18.96 -7.10 -4.90
C GLY A 26 20.14 -7.86 -5.50
N ALA A 27 19.87 -8.71 -6.50
CA ALA A 27 20.90 -9.43 -7.23
C ALA A 27 21.84 -8.49 -8.01
N ASP A 28 21.34 -7.32 -8.39
CA ASP A 28 22.05 -6.23 -9.05
C ASP A 28 21.74 -4.87 -8.36
N ARG A 29 22.50 -3.84 -8.73
CA ARG A 29 22.37 -2.50 -8.14
C ARG A 29 21.02 -1.83 -8.43
N GLU A 30 20.43 -2.06 -9.61
CA GLU A 30 19.14 -1.44 -9.96
C GLU A 30 18.01 -2.05 -9.14
N THR A 31 18.00 -3.38 -8.99
CA THR A 31 17.06 -4.09 -8.12
C THR A 31 17.21 -3.65 -6.66
N ALA A 32 18.45 -3.57 -6.15
CA ALA A 32 18.72 -3.11 -4.79
C ALA A 32 18.21 -1.67 -4.57
N ARG A 33 18.47 -0.78 -5.54
CA ARG A 33 18.00 0.61 -5.54
C ARG A 33 16.48 0.70 -5.54
N ALA A 34 15.81 -0.03 -6.42
CA ALA A 34 14.35 -0.07 -6.49
C ALA A 34 13.75 -0.48 -5.15
N ASN A 35 14.30 -1.53 -4.54
CA ASN A 35 13.84 -2.04 -3.26
C ASN A 35 14.08 -1.03 -2.13
N ALA A 36 15.22 -0.32 -2.13
CA ALA A 36 15.50 0.70 -1.12
C ALA A 36 14.59 1.93 -1.24
N LEU A 37 14.28 2.35 -2.47
CA LEU A 37 13.32 3.44 -2.73
C LEU A 37 11.89 3.03 -2.38
N SER A 38 11.48 1.80 -2.70
CA SER A 38 10.18 1.25 -2.32
C SER A 38 10.04 1.14 -0.80
N ASP A 39 11.10 0.75 -0.10
CA ASP A 39 11.13 0.72 1.35
C ASP A 39 11.00 2.13 1.92
N LEU A 40 11.79 3.10 1.43
CA LEU A 40 11.70 4.49 1.84
C LEU A 40 10.29 5.09 1.60
N ALA A 41 9.69 4.84 0.43
CA ALA A 41 8.34 5.27 0.12
C ALA A 41 7.30 4.66 1.07
N SER A 42 7.44 3.38 1.40
CA SER A 42 6.58 2.69 2.39
C SER A 42 6.71 3.34 3.77
N GLN A 43 7.93 3.72 4.18
CA GLN A 43 8.15 4.40 5.44
C GLN A 43 7.53 5.80 5.48
N LEU A 44 7.67 6.57 4.41
CA LEU A 44 7.00 7.87 4.26
C LEU A 44 5.48 7.70 4.33
N SER A 45 4.93 6.66 3.69
CA SER A 45 3.50 6.35 3.69
C SER A 45 2.96 6.14 5.09
N VAL A 46 3.63 5.32 5.89
CA VAL A 46 3.25 5.06 7.29
C VAL A 46 3.28 6.35 8.11
N LYS A 47 4.31 7.18 7.95
CA LYS A 47 4.44 8.44 8.69
C LYS A 47 3.39 9.47 8.29
N VAL A 48 3.13 9.63 7.00
CA VAL A 48 2.02 10.44 6.49
C VAL A 48 0.70 9.93 7.06
N ARG A 49 0.39 8.63 6.98
CA ARG A 49 -0.85 8.09 7.56
C ARG A 49 -0.96 8.40 9.07
N SER A 50 0.13 8.26 9.81
CA SER A 50 0.15 8.55 11.25
C SER A 50 -0.11 10.01 11.59
N GLU A 51 0.52 10.96 10.87
CA GLU A 51 0.34 12.39 11.17
C GLU A 51 -1.04 12.91 10.75
N PHE A 52 -1.57 12.42 9.63
CA PHE A 52 -2.84 12.89 9.09
C PHE A 52 -4.05 12.26 9.79
N SER A 53 -3.97 11.00 10.23
CA SER A 53 -5.04 10.36 11.04
C SER A 53 -5.24 11.04 12.40
N LEU A 54 -4.17 11.54 13.01
CA LEU A 54 -4.24 12.33 14.26
C LEU A 54 -4.95 13.68 14.05
N SER A 55 -4.82 14.28 12.87
CA SER A 55 -5.45 15.56 12.50
C SER A 55 -6.94 15.42 12.20
N GLU A 56 -7.39 14.31 11.61
CA GLU A 56 -8.81 14.07 11.31
C GLU A 56 -9.64 13.74 12.57
N ASN A 57 -9.07 13.00 13.53
CA ASN A 57 -9.71 12.70 14.81
C ASN A 57 -10.00 13.97 15.65
N SER A 58 -9.24 15.04 15.43
CA SER A 58 -9.42 16.32 16.12
C SER A 58 -10.39 17.28 15.40
N ALA A 59 -10.72 17.03 14.12
CA ALA A 59 -11.58 17.88 13.29
C ALA A 59 -12.97 17.30 12.97
N GLY A 60 -13.27 16.05 13.37
CA GLY A 60 -14.61 15.46 13.26
C GLY A 60 -15.13 15.23 11.84
N LYS A 61 -14.24 15.24 10.83
CA LYS A 61 -14.57 14.92 9.43
C LYS A 61 -13.98 13.57 9.05
N THR A 62 -14.83 12.57 8.91
CA THR A 62 -14.51 11.24 8.36
C THR A 62 -14.48 11.29 6.84
N ASP A 63 -13.36 11.76 6.26
CA ASP A 63 -13.01 11.49 4.85
C ASP A 63 -11.77 10.57 4.74
N GLY A 64 -11.32 10.02 5.88
CA GLY A 64 -9.99 9.44 6.07
C GLY A 64 -9.65 8.16 5.29
N HIS A 65 -10.64 7.34 4.92
CA HIS A 65 -10.34 6.07 4.27
C HIS A 65 -10.01 6.18 2.78
N ARG A 66 -10.56 7.18 2.08
CA ARG A 66 -10.31 7.41 0.64
C ARG A 66 -8.85 7.79 0.34
N ARG A 67 -8.07 8.16 1.36
CA ARG A 67 -6.65 8.56 1.23
C ARG A 67 -5.67 7.45 1.61
N VAL A 68 -6.12 6.34 2.22
CA VAL A 68 -5.22 5.29 2.72
C VAL A 68 -4.47 4.63 1.56
N ASP A 69 -5.12 4.31 0.45
CA ASP A 69 -4.47 3.72 -0.73
C ASP A 69 -3.70 4.75 -1.60
N ALA A 70 -3.99 6.04 -1.47
CA ALA A 70 -3.35 7.12 -2.23
C ALA A 70 -1.86 7.32 -1.87
N TYR A 71 -1.43 6.81 -0.71
CA TYR A 71 -0.04 6.93 -0.22
C TYR A 71 0.81 5.69 -0.48
N SER A 72 0.30 4.77 -1.27
CA SER A 72 0.93 3.49 -1.48
C SER A 72 2.14 3.63 -2.43
N ASP A 73 2.11 4.61 -3.34
CA ASP A 73 3.18 4.93 -4.30
C ASP A 73 3.63 6.41 -4.16
N LEU A 74 4.12 6.78 -2.98
CA LEU A 74 4.59 8.14 -2.72
C LEU A 74 5.86 8.46 -3.53
N PRO A 75 5.88 9.57 -4.29
CA PRO A 75 7.08 9.99 -4.98
C PRO A 75 8.22 10.31 -4.03
N VAL A 76 9.41 9.79 -4.33
CA VAL A 76 10.63 10.03 -3.54
C VAL A 76 11.54 10.97 -4.33
N LEU A 77 11.49 12.26 -4.00
CA LEU A 77 12.31 13.29 -4.65
C LEU A 77 13.56 13.60 -3.82
N GLY A 78 14.74 13.49 -4.43
CA GLY A 78 16.00 13.92 -3.80
C GLY A 78 16.65 12.93 -2.84
N ALA A 79 16.23 11.65 -2.85
CA ALA A 79 16.89 10.63 -2.04
C ALA A 79 18.33 10.36 -2.50
N GLU A 80 19.25 10.34 -1.54
CA GLU A 80 20.64 9.96 -1.75
C GLU A 80 20.77 8.44 -1.63
N ILE A 81 21.35 7.80 -2.65
CA ILE A 81 21.53 6.35 -2.66
C ILE A 81 23.00 6.00 -2.42
N SER A 82 23.24 5.10 -1.47
CA SER A 82 24.53 4.47 -1.24
C SER A 82 24.43 2.95 -1.46
N TYR A 83 25.52 2.33 -1.90
CA TYR A 83 25.56 0.90 -2.22
C TYR A 83 26.67 0.20 -1.44
N PHE A 84 26.38 -1.03 -1.02
CA PHE A 84 27.30 -1.92 -0.34
C PHE A 84 27.22 -3.30 -1.00
N GLU A 85 28.37 -3.94 -1.22
CA GLU A 85 28.38 -5.34 -1.64
C GLU A 85 28.04 -6.22 -0.44
N SER A 86 27.17 -7.20 -0.66
CA SER A 86 26.77 -8.18 0.35
C SER A 86 26.80 -9.58 -0.26
N LYS A 87 26.88 -10.61 0.60
CA LYS A 87 26.98 -11.99 0.13
C LYS A 87 25.75 -12.34 -0.72
N GLY A 88 25.95 -12.58 -2.00
CA GLY A 88 24.89 -12.95 -2.95
C GLY A 88 24.20 -11.77 -3.65
N GLY A 89 24.69 -10.53 -3.52
CA GLY A 89 24.11 -9.39 -4.23
C GLY A 89 24.62 -8.02 -3.77
N PHE A 90 23.75 -7.01 -3.89
CA PHE A 90 23.99 -5.64 -3.49
C PHE A 90 22.93 -5.21 -2.47
N THR A 91 23.37 -4.43 -1.48
CA THR A 91 22.49 -3.69 -0.58
C THR A 91 22.55 -2.22 -0.94
N ALA A 92 21.40 -1.57 -1.13
CA ALA A 92 21.28 -0.13 -1.30
C ALA A 92 20.62 0.48 -0.06
N SER A 93 21.09 1.67 0.33
CA SER A 93 20.44 2.51 1.34
C SER A 93 20.04 3.83 0.69
N ALA A 94 18.74 4.12 0.73
CA ALA A 94 18.14 5.35 0.25
C ALA A 94 17.88 6.28 1.43
N VAL A 95 18.44 7.49 1.43
CA VAL A 95 18.28 8.44 2.53
C VAL A 95 17.66 9.73 2.01
N LEU A 96 16.56 10.14 2.64
CA LEU A 96 15.93 11.43 2.39
C LEU A 96 16.48 12.45 3.39
N ASN A 97 17.34 13.34 2.91
CA ASN A 97 17.83 14.47 3.69
C ASN A 97 16.87 15.66 3.51
N THR A 98 16.26 16.11 4.60
CA THR A 98 15.27 17.19 4.58
C THR A 98 15.78 18.47 3.91
N GLU A 99 16.98 18.95 4.24
CA GLU A 99 17.53 20.21 3.71
C GLU A 99 17.70 20.19 2.18
N LYS A 100 18.11 19.04 1.63
CA LYS A 100 18.31 18.86 0.19
C LYS A 100 17.03 18.52 -0.56
N SER A 101 16.16 17.72 0.05
CA SER A 101 14.98 17.16 -0.60
C SER A 101 13.82 18.15 -0.62
N LEU A 102 13.59 18.87 0.48
CA LEU A 102 12.46 19.78 0.64
C LEU A 102 12.33 20.81 -0.52
N PRO A 103 13.40 21.50 -0.96
CA PRO A 103 13.31 22.41 -2.11
C PRO A 103 12.85 21.73 -3.41
N MET A 104 13.15 20.44 -3.58
CA MET A 104 12.70 19.67 -4.76
C MET A 104 11.20 19.39 -4.70
N TYR A 105 10.66 19.07 -3.52
CA TYR A 105 9.21 18.91 -3.33
C TYR A 105 8.48 20.24 -3.56
N GLU A 106 8.94 21.34 -2.99
CA GLU A 106 8.29 22.65 -3.16
C GLU A 106 8.32 23.15 -4.61
N LYS A 107 9.45 22.93 -5.29
CA LYS A 107 9.56 23.22 -6.72
C LYS A 107 8.59 22.37 -7.54
N ALA A 108 8.47 21.08 -7.24
CA ALA A 108 7.53 20.19 -7.91
C ALA A 108 6.08 20.62 -7.67
N LEU A 109 5.71 21.01 -6.45
CA LEU A 109 4.37 21.52 -6.12
C LEU A 109 4.02 22.77 -6.94
N ASN A 110 4.93 23.74 -7.02
CA ASN A 110 4.72 24.94 -7.84
C ASN A 110 4.55 24.61 -9.32
N SER A 111 5.44 23.77 -9.87
CA SER A 111 5.36 23.36 -11.28
C SER A 111 4.06 22.63 -11.58
N LEU A 112 3.62 21.72 -10.70
CA LEU A 112 2.37 20.99 -10.86
C LEU A 112 1.17 21.92 -10.76
N ALA A 113 1.16 22.87 -9.82
CA ALA A 113 0.08 23.83 -9.67
C ALA A 113 -0.09 24.69 -10.94
N ASP A 114 1.02 25.19 -11.49
CA ASP A 114 1.00 25.98 -12.73
C ASP A 114 0.50 25.15 -13.93
N ASP A 115 0.98 23.90 -14.06
CA ASP A 115 0.53 22.97 -15.10
C ASP A 115 -0.98 22.66 -14.99
N ILE A 116 -1.49 22.44 -13.78
CA ILE A 116 -2.91 22.17 -13.52
C ILE A 116 -3.74 23.38 -13.94
N ARG A 117 -3.40 24.58 -13.47
CA ARG A 117 -4.11 25.81 -13.85
C ARG A 117 -4.08 26.06 -15.36
N LYS A 118 -2.97 25.77 -16.02
CA LYS A 118 -2.86 25.90 -17.49
C LYS A 118 -3.82 24.94 -18.20
N ASN A 119 -3.87 23.68 -17.79
CA ASN A 119 -4.78 22.69 -18.40
C ASN A 119 -6.25 23.03 -18.11
N LEU A 120 -6.59 23.47 -16.90
CA LEU A 120 -7.96 23.90 -16.57
C LEU A 120 -8.39 25.15 -17.35
N LYS A 121 -7.47 26.07 -17.66
CA LYS A 121 -7.74 27.18 -18.60
C LYS A 121 -8.02 26.68 -20.02
N THR A 122 -7.29 25.66 -20.49
CA THR A 122 -7.55 25.02 -21.80
C THR A 122 -8.93 24.37 -21.84
N VAL A 123 -9.37 23.74 -20.76
CA VAL A 123 -10.71 23.14 -20.64
C VAL A 123 -11.81 24.17 -20.88
N ALA A 124 -11.67 25.39 -20.35
CA ALA A 124 -12.65 26.46 -20.57
C ALA A 124 -12.76 26.93 -22.03
N GLY A 125 -11.71 26.73 -22.85
CA GLY A 125 -11.63 27.18 -24.24
C GLY A 125 -11.80 26.09 -25.29
N THR A 126 -11.96 24.84 -24.90
CA THR A 126 -12.01 23.67 -25.81
C THR A 126 -13.31 22.89 -25.67
N LYS A 127 -13.60 21.99 -26.62
CA LYS A 127 -14.77 21.09 -26.58
C LYS A 127 -14.38 19.67 -27.01
N GLY A 128 -15.22 18.71 -26.62
CA GLY A 128 -15.10 17.33 -27.07
C GLY A 128 -13.80 16.69 -26.61
N GLU A 129 -13.11 15.99 -27.50
CA GLU A 129 -11.91 15.21 -27.18
C GLU A 129 -10.77 16.05 -26.59
N GLN A 130 -10.59 17.28 -27.05
CA GLN A 130 -9.56 18.18 -26.51
C GLN A 130 -9.81 18.52 -25.04
N THR A 131 -11.07 18.70 -24.65
CA THR A 131 -11.46 18.92 -23.25
C THR A 131 -11.11 17.71 -22.40
N VAL A 132 -11.39 16.49 -22.90
CA VAL A 132 -11.10 15.25 -22.19
C VAL A 132 -9.59 15.09 -21.99
N VAL A 133 -8.79 15.28 -23.04
CA VAL A 133 -7.31 15.18 -22.95
C VAL A 133 -6.73 16.20 -21.96
N ALA A 134 -7.24 17.44 -21.97
CA ALA A 134 -6.80 18.48 -21.02
C ALA A 134 -7.17 18.12 -19.57
N LEU A 135 -8.37 17.56 -19.33
CA LEU A 135 -8.79 17.10 -18.01
C LEU A 135 -7.99 15.89 -17.53
N GLU A 136 -7.69 14.91 -18.39
CA GLU A 136 -6.88 13.74 -18.02
C GLU A 136 -5.45 14.14 -17.68
N THR A 137 -4.89 15.10 -18.42
CA THR A 137 -3.57 15.68 -18.12
C THR A 137 -3.61 16.41 -16.78
N ALA A 138 -4.62 17.26 -16.54
CA ALA A 138 -4.79 17.93 -15.26
C ALA A 138 -4.98 16.92 -14.11
N PHE A 139 -5.68 15.82 -14.36
CA PHE A 139 -5.97 14.80 -13.35
C PHE A 139 -4.69 14.07 -12.91
N ALA A 140 -3.86 13.63 -13.85
CA ALA A 140 -2.58 13.00 -13.53
C ALA A 140 -1.64 13.96 -12.76
N LYS A 141 -1.66 15.24 -13.10
CA LYS A 141 -0.87 16.27 -12.40
C LYS A 141 -1.40 16.55 -11.00
N ALA A 142 -2.71 16.62 -10.82
CA ALA A 142 -3.35 16.79 -9.52
C ALA A 142 -3.12 15.57 -8.61
N ASP A 143 -3.15 14.36 -9.16
CA ASP A 143 -2.79 13.14 -8.43
C ASP A 143 -1.36 13.20 -7.87
N ASN A 144 -0.39 13.58 -8.71
CA ASN A 144 0.99 13.79 -8.27
C ASN A 144 1.10 14.91 -7.22
N TYR A 145 0.37 16.01 -7.39
CA TYR A 145 0.38 17.14 -6.46
C TYR A 145 -0.10 16.71 -5.07
N GLU A 146 -1.19 15.94 -5.01
CA GLU A 146 -1.78 15.43 -3.76
C GLU A 146 -0.92 14.35 -3.08
N LYS A 147 -0.11 13.61 -3.83
CA LYS A 147 0.90 12.68 -3.30
C LYS A 147 2.14 13.41 -2.74
N ILE A 148 2.62 14.45 -3.42
CA ILE A 148 3.84 15.20 -3.05
C ILE A 148 3.61 16.11 -1.84
N LEU A 149 2.46 16.78 -1.76
CA LEU A 149 2.14 17.74 -0.70
C LEU A 149 2.30 17.19 0.73
N PRO A 150 1.76 16.00 1.09
CA PRO A 150 1.92 15.46 2.44
C PRO A 150 3.37 15.10 2.76
N VAL A 151 4.16 14.64 1.78
CA VAL A 151 5.59 14.38 1.99
C VAL A 151 6.34 15.69 2.21
N ALA A 152 6.02 16.75 1.46
CA ALA A 152 6.61 18.07 1.67
C ALA A 152 6.32 18.59 3.09
N ARG A 153 5.08 18.44 3.57
CA ARG A 153 4.68 18.80 4.94
C ARG A 153 5.41 18.00 6.00
N LEU A 154 5.55 16.69 5.80
CA LEU A 154 6.33 15.80 6.68
C LEU A 154 7.80 16.24 6.77
N LEU A 155 8.35 16.80 5.69
CA LEU A 155 9.69 17.39 5.64
C LEU A 155 9.76 18.83 6.20
N GLY A 156 8.67 19.36 6.77
CA GLY A 156 8.63 20.68 7.39
C GLY A 156 8.28 21.83 6.44
N SER A 157 7.75 21.56 5.24
CA SER A 157 7.30 22.60 4.32
C SER A 157 6.12 23.40 4.89
N GLU A 158 6.19 24.73 4.76
CA GLU A 158 5.06 25.64 4.98
C GLU A 158 4.27 25.90 3.68
N TYR A 159 4.45 25.08 2.66
CA TYR A 159 3.78 25.23 1.36
C TYR A 159 2.26 25.37 1.53
N LYS A 160 1.74 26.52 1.11
CA LYS A 160 0.31 26.80 1.12
C LYS A 160 -0.35 26.00 0.00
N LYS A 161 -1.22 25.05 0.38
CA LYS A 161 -2.02 24.30 -0.58
C LYS A 161 -2.83 25.30 -1.42
N ASP A 162 -2.83 25.10 -2.72
CA ASP A 162 -3.78 25.77 -3.60
C ASP A 162 -5.15 25.11 -3.43
N GLU A 163 -6.14 25.86 -2.93
CA GLU A 163 -7.48 25.36 -2.63
C GLU A 163 -8.25 25.00 -3.91
N ASP A 164 -7.88 25.58 -5.05
CA ASP A 164 -8.50 25.30 -6.36
C ASP A 164 -8.01 23.97 -6.97
N ILE A 165 -7.04 23.30 -6.33
CA ILE A 165 -6.48 22.02 -6.80
C ILE A 165 -7.05 20.85 -5.99
N SER A 166 -7.85 20.05 -6.68
CA SER A 166 -8.45 18.82 -6.17
C SER A 166 -8.54 17.77 -7.28
N SER A 167 -7.86 16.64 -7.09
CA SER A 167 -7.94 15.52 -8.03
C SER A 167 -9.37 14.97 -8.13
N ALA A 168 -10.12 15.00 -7.02
CA ALA A 168 -11.51 14.57 -6.96
C ALA A 168 -12.45 15.49 -7.75
N GLU A 169 -12.22 16.80 -7.74
CA GLU A 169 -13.02 17.73 -8.53
C GLU A 169 -12.74 17.60 -10.03
N ILE A 170 -11.46 17.43 -10.41
CA ILE A 170 -11.07 17.19 -11.80
C ILE A 170 -11.64 15.85 -12.29
N ALA A 171 -11.59 14.81 -11.46
CA ALA A 171 -12.22 13.51 -11.75
C ALA A 171 -13.73 13.66 -12.01
N LYS A 172 -14.45 14.45 -11.19
CA LYS A 172 -15.87 14.75 -11.40
C LYS A 172 -16.12 15.50 -12.72
N LEU A 173 -15.28 16.46 -13.08
CA LEU A 173 -15.36 17.14 -14.38
C LEU A 173 -15.15 16.14 -15.52
N LEU A 174 -14.18 15.24 -15.38
CA LEU A 174 -13.89 14.20 -16.36
C LEU A 174 -15.09 13.25 -16.53
N GLU A 175 -15.67 12.78 -15.43
CA GLU A 175 -16.89 11.95 -15.42
C GLU A 175 -18.07 12.60 -16.15
N ALA A 176 -18.19 13.93 -16.12
CA ALA A 176 -19.28 14.67 -16.76
C ALA A 176 -19.12 14.78 -18.28
N VAL A 177 -17.88 14.73 -18.80
CA VAL A 177 -17.60 14.92 -20.23
C VAL A 177 -17.15 13.63 -20.93
N GLN A 178 -16.78 12.60 -20.17
CA GLN A 178 -16.27 11.36 -20.73
C GLN A 178 -17.39 10.46 -21.25
N ARG A 179 -17.06 9.68 -22.28
CA ARG A 179 -17.97 8.70 -22.86
C ARG A 179 -18.31 7.61 -21.85
N THR A 180 -19.57 7.19 -21.83
CA THR A 180 -20.01 6.01 -21.09
C THR A 180 -19.61 4.74 -21.83
N ALA A 181 -19.19 3.73 -21.06
CA ALA A 181 -18.86 2.41 -21.55
C ALA A 181 -20.04 1.45 -21.32
N SER A 182 -20.49 0.79 -22.40
CA SER A 182 -21.55 -0.22 -22.33
C SER A 182 -21.01 -1.64 -22.22
N THR A 183 -19.70 -1.81 -22.42
CA THR A 183 -18.96 -3.09 -22.34
C THR A 183 -17.64 -2.90 -21.59
N PHE A 184 -17.03 -4.00 -21.12
CA PHE A 184 -15.68 -3.94 -20.54
C PHE A 184 -14.64 -3.53 -21.58
N GLU A 185 -14.83 -3.92 -22.83
CA GLU A 185 -13.92 -3.60 -23.93
C GLU A 185 -13.89 -2.11 -24.22
N ASP A 186 -15.04 -1.43 -24.14
CA ASP A 186 -15.14 0.03 -24.27
C ASP A 186 -14.45 0.73 -23.09
N ALA A 187 -14.72 0.26 -21.86
CA ALA A 187 -14.08 0.81 -20.67
C ALA A 187 -12.56 0.65 -20.75
N ALA A 188 -12.09 -0.53 -21.12
CA ALA A 188 -10.67 -0.82 -21.27
C ALA A 188 -10.02 0.05 -22.36
N PHE A 189 -10.69 0.28 -23.50
CA PHE A 189 -10.21 1.22 -24.50
C PHE A 189 -10.03 2.65 -23.95
N LEU A 190 -11.02 3.15 -23.21
CA LEU A 190 -10.97 4.49 -22.61
C LEU A 190 -9.83 4.61 -21.59
N LEU A 191 -9.57 3.57 -20.81
CA LEU A 191 -8.55 3.55 -19.77
C LEU A 191 -7.13 3.38 -20.33
N THR A 192 -6.94 2.68 -21.45
CA THR A 192 -5.61 2.34 -21.98
C THR A 192 -5.18 3.15 -23.19
N ARG A 193 -6.02 4.05 -23.72
CA ARG A 193 -5.67 4.84 -24.90
C ARG A 193 -4.41 5.67 -24.68
N ASP A 194 -3.61 5.79 -25.74
CA ASP A 194 -2.36 6.55 -25.79
C ASP A 194 -1.25 6.06 -24.85
N ILE A 195 -1.46 4.96 -24.12
CA ILE A 195 -0.41 4.30 -23.35
C ILE A 195 0.54 3.58 -24.32
N THR A 196 1.78 4.04 -24.35
CA THR A 196 2.84 3.50 -25.22
C THR A 196 3.96 2.82 -24.42
N GLN A 197 3.91 2.94 -23.09
CA GLN A 197 4.85 2.31 -22.18
C GLN A 197 4.79 0.78 -22.32
N LYS A 198 5.94 0.14 -22.12
CA LYS A 198 6.10 -1.32 -22.11
C LYS A 198 6.40 -1.76 -20.69
N SER A 199 6.38 -3.08 -20.44
CA SER A 199 6.66 -3.62 -19.11
C SER A 199 5.70 -3.08 -18.05
N ILE A 200 4.40 -3.21 -18.31
CA ILE A 200 3.34 -2.72 -17.42
C ILE A 200 2.80 -3.91 -16.61
N TYR A 201 2.67 -3.79 -15.29
CA TYR A 201 1.86 -4.73 -14.52
C TYR A 201 0.49 -4.13 -14.22
N VAL A 202 -0.58 -4.86 -14.51
CA VAL A 202 -1.96 -4.42 -14.29
C VAL A 202 -2.49 -5.05 -13.01
N PHE A 203 -2.80 -4.21 -12.03
CA PHE A 203 -3.45 -4.64 -10.80
C PHE A 203 -4.97 -4.69 -10.99
N PRO A 204 -5.68 -5.62 -10.31
CA PRO A 204 -7.13 -5.53 -10.22
C PRO A 204 -7.52 -4.27 -9.44
N PRO A 205 -8.63 -3.59 -9.81
CA PRO A 205 -9.01 -2.36 -9.16
C PRO A 205 -9.56 -2.65 -7.75
N SER A 206 -9.17 -1.86 -6.77
CA SER A 206 -9.74 -1.93 -5.41
C SER A 206 -11.16 -1.37 -5.39
N ALA A 207 -12.03 -1.97 -4.57
CA ALA A 207 -13.28 -1.32 -4.22
C ALA A 207 -13.01 -0.19 -3.23
N GLU A 208 -13.84 0.86 -3.23
CA GLU A 208 -13.75 1.90 -2.20
C GLU A 208 -13.81 1.27 -0.79
N ASN A 209 -12.81 1.58 0.04
CA ASN A 209 -12.65 1.09 1.42
C ASN A 209 -12.50 -0.43 1.57
N SER A 210 -12.00 -1.14 0.57
CA SER A 210 -11.68 -2.56 0.72
C SER A 210 -10.53 -3.04 -0.16
N HIS A 211 -9.69 -3.89 0.41
CA HIS A 211 -8.63 -4.62 -0.29
C HIS A 211 -9.12 -5.91 -0.96
N GLU A 212 -10.39 -6.29 -0.79
CA GLU A 212 -10.99 -7.47 -1.44
C GLU A 212 -11.02 -7.30 -2.96
N ILE A 213 -10.52 -8.30 -3.68
CA ILE A 213 -10.65 -8.36 -5.14
C ILE A 213 -11.94 -9.07 -5.50
N THR A 214 -12.94 -8.31 -5.93
CA THR A 214 -14.23 -8.86 -6.35
C THR A 214 -14.14 -9.55 -7.71
N PRO A 215 -15.11 -10.42 -8.08
CA PRO A 215 -15.20 -10.97 -9.43
C PRO A 215 -15.23 -9.88 -10.52
N PHE A 216 -15.89 -8.75 -10.27
CA PHE A 216 -15.82 -7.57 -11.13
C PHE A 216 -14.39 -7.06 -11.29
N ALA A 217 -13.66 -6.87 -10.19
CA ALA A 217 -12.28 -6.38 -10.21
C ALA A 217 -11.35 -7.33 -10.98
N ALA A 218 -11.47 -8.63 -10.77
CA ALA A 218 -10.71 -9.65 -11.51
C ALA A 218 -11.02 -9.61 -13.02
N ALA A 219 -12.28 -9.43 -13.41
CA ALA A 219 -12.67 -9.31 -14.82
C ALA A 219 -12.06 -8.06 -15.47
N VAL A 220 -12.10 -6.91 -14.79
CA VAL A 220 -11.46 -5.67 -15.27
C VAL A 220 -9.97 -5.87 -15.48
N GLN A 221 -9.27 -6.48 -14.51
CA GLN A 221 -7.84 -6.78 -14.64
C GLN A 221 -7.56 -7.61 -15.90
N SER A 222 -8.34 -8.68 -16.11
CA SER A 222 -8.14 -9.59 -17.24
C SER A 222 -8.27 -8.86 -18.59
N VAL A 223 -9.27 -7.99 -18.75
CA VAL A 223 -9.49 -7.25 -20.00
C VAL A 223 -8.40 -6.20 -20.22
N LEU A 224 -7.98 -5.49 -19.17
CA LEU A 224 -6.91 -4.49 -19.26
C LEU A 224 -5.55 -5.13 -19.57
N SER A 225 -5.21 -6.23 -18.91
CA SER A 225 -3.98 -6.99 -19.17
C SER A 225 -3.91 -7.50 -20.61
N GLY A 226 -5.05 -7.84 -21.23
CA GLY A 226 -5.11 -8.25 -22.64
C GLY A 226 -4.84 -7.12 -23.64
N ARG A 227 -4.99 -5.85 -23.23
CA ARG A 227 -4.77 -4.67 -24.10
C ARG A 227 -3.38 -4.06 -23.97
N LEU A 228 -2.73 -4.24 -22.82
CA LEU A 228 -1.44 -3.65 -22.52
C LEU A 228 -0.31 -4.67 -22.76
N ALA A 229 0.92 -4.18 -22.96
CA ALA A 229 2.11 -5.03 -23.00
C ALA A 229 2.47 -5.49 -21.58
N SER A 230 1.61 -6.36 -21.02
CA SER A 230 1.66 -6.68 -19.60
C SER A 230 2.75 -7.68 -19.26
N GLY A 231 3.52 -7.38 -18.22
CA GLY A 231 4.52 -8.29 -17.63
C GLY A 231 3.87 -9.31 -16.68
N ASN A 232 4.58 -10.41 -16.42
CA ASN A 232 4.08 -11.51 -15.59
C ASN A 232 4.21 -11.27 -14.06
N SER A 233 4.99 -10.27 -13.65
CA SER A 233 5.27 -9.98 -12.24
C SER A 233 5.26 -8.47 -11.98
N PRO A 234 4.69 -8.02 -10.84
CA PRO A 234 4.74 -6.62 -10.46
C PRO A 234 6.16 -6.09 -10.25
N ASP A 235 7.10 -6.91 -9.77
CA ASP A 235 8.47 -6.48 -9.48
C ASP A 235 9.35 -6.34 -10.72
N ALA A 236 9.02 -7.09 -11.77
CA ALA A 236 9.71 -7.01 -13.06
C ALA A 236 9.18 -5.88 -13.95
N ALA A 237 8.08 -5.22 -13.55
CA ALA A 237 7.45 -4.16 -14.32
C ALA A 237 8.07 -2.79 -14.03
N ASP A 238 8.29 -2.01 -15.09
CA ASP A 238 8.72 -0.61 -14.98
C ASP A 238 7.57 0.31 -14.57
N TYR A 239 6.34 -0.09 -14.93
CA TYR A 239 5.13 0.67 -14.67
C TYR A 239 4.05 -0.19 -14.04
N HIS A 240 3.31 0.42 -13.12
CA HIS A 240 2.15 -0.17 -12.48
C HIS A 240 0.89 0.52 -12.96
N PHE A 241 -0.08 -0.27 -13.42
CA PHE A 241 -1.40 0.21 -13.78
C PHE A 241 -2.40 -0.24 -12.72
N SER A 242 -2.67 0.66 -11.77
CA SER A 242 -3.49 0.39 -10.61
C SER A 242 -4.79 1.20 -10.69
N GLY A 243 -5.85 0.67 -10.12
CA GLY A 243 -7.15 1.30 -10.20
C GLY A 243 -7.98 1.13 -8.93
N GLU A 244 -9.05 1.91 -8.89
CA GLU A 244 -10.08 1.88 -7.88
C GLU A 244 -11.44 1.99 -8.56
N TYR A 245 -12.50 1.58 -7.86
CA TYR A 245 -13.85 1.78 -8.35
C TYR A 245 -14.83 2.19 -7.26
N THR A 246 -15.77 3.05 -7.67
CA THR A 246 -16.87 3.51 -6.83
C THR A 246 -18.20 3.17 -7.47
N VAL A 247 -19.19 2.81 -6.63
CA VAL A 247 -20.54 2.51 -7.09
C VAL A 247 -21.38 3.78 -6.96
N GLN A 248 -21.85 4.33 -8.07
CA GLN A 248 -22.70 5.52 -8.10
C GLN A 248 -24.09 5.15 -8.64
N GLY A 249 -25.05 4.95 -7.73
CA GLY A 249 -26.39 4.48 -8.10
C GLY A 249 -26.34 3.08 -8.70
N LYS A 250 -26.57 2.97 -10.01
CA LYS A 250 -26.49 1.72 -10.78
C LYS A 250 -25.25 1.65 -11.67
N GLU A 251 -24.40 2.66 -11.66
CA GLU A 251 -23.20 2.74 -12.49
C GLU A 251 -21.97 2.45 -11.64
N ILE A 252 -20.88 2.05 -12.30
CA ILE A 252 -19.56 1.93 -11.69
C ILE A 252 -18.64 2.96 -12.34
N ILE A 253 -17.98 3.77 -11.53
CA ILE A 253 -16.89 4.63 -11.99
C ILE A 253 -15.58 3.91 -11.70
N LEU A 254 -14.86 3.54 -12.76
CA LEU A 254 -13.49 3.05 -12.69
C LEU A 254 -12.53 4.23 -12.81
N THR A 255 -11.49 4.24 -11.99
CA THR A 255 -10.36 5.17 -12.11
C THR A 255 -9.08 4.36 -12.14
N TYR A 256 -8.22 4.59 -13.12
CA TYR A 256 -6.91 3.95 -13.23
C TYR A 256 -5.79 4.96 -13.39
N ARG A 257 -4.62 4.60 -12.86
CA ARG A 257 -3.40 5.38 -12.88
C ARG A 257 -2.26 4.53 -13.41
N LEU A 258 -1.52 5.04 -14.39
CA LEU A 258 -0.24 4.46 -14.79
C LEU A 258 0.87 5.16 -14.02
N VAL A 259 1.51 4.43 -13.12
CA VAL A 259 2.54 4.93 -12.21
C VAL A 259 3.89 4.39 -12.63
N ASN A 260 4.89 5.26 -12.65
CA ASN A 260 6.29 4.88 -12.79
C ASN A 260 6.79 4.27 -11.47
N ARG A 261 7.18 2.99 -11.48
CA ARG A 261 7.63 2.28 -10.27
C ARG A 261 8.89 2.90 -9.67
N TRP A 262 9.73 3.53 -10.48
CA TRP A 262 11.03 4.04 -10.06
C TRP A 262 10.96 5.31 -9.20
N ASP A 263 9.97 6.16 -9.45
CA ASP A 263 9.86 7.46 -8.79
C ASP A 263 8.46 7.75 -8.23
N GLY A 264 7.50 6.83 -8.35
CA GLY A 264 6.12 6.95 -7.86
C GLY A 264 5.25 7.93 -8.66
N THR A 265 5.75 8.49 -9.76
CA THR A 265 5.04 9.51 -10.53
C THR A 265 3.91 8.89 -11.35
N THR A 266 2.72 9.47 -11.25
CA THR A 266 1.58 9.16 -12.11
C THR A 266 1.77 9.80 -13.48
N LEU A 267 1.90 8.99 -14.52
CA LEU A 267 2.02 9.43 -15.91
C LEU A 267 0.66 9.69 -16.57
N TYR A 268 -0.30 8.82 -16.29
CA TYR A 268 -1.67 8.93 -16.79
C TYR A 268 -2.64 8.66 -15.65
N ALA A 269 -3.74 9.40 -15.62
CA ALA A 269 -4.89 9.13 -14.77
C ALA A 269 -6.14 9.23 -15.66
N ARG A 270 -6.95 8.17 -15.69
CA ARG A 270 -8.10 8.02 -16.57
C ARG A 270 -9.28 7.50 -15.77
N THR A 271 -10.49 7.91 -16.13
CA THR A 271 -11.71 7.31 -15.58
C THR A 271 -12.49 6.60 -16.69
N ALA A 272 -13.45 5.77 -16.32
CA ALA A 272 -14.45 5.21 -17.21
C ALA A 272 -15.75 5.00 -16.44
N ARG A 273 -16.86 5.46 -16.99
CA ARG A 273 -18.20 5.25 -16.42
C ARG A 273 -18.85 4.04 -17.08
N LEU A 274 -19.11 2.99 -16.30
CA LEU A 274 -19.68 1.74 -16.77
C LEU A 274 -21.18 1.70 -16.49
N LEU A 275 -21.96 1.42 -17.53
CA LEU A 275 -23.40 1.16 -17.42
C LEU A 275 -23.66 -0.27 -16.89
N PRO A 276 -24.83 -0.53 -16.26
CA PRO A 276 -25.19 -1.84 -15.71
C PRO A 276 -24.97 -3.03 -16.66
N ALA A 277 -25.18 -2.82 -17.96
CA ALA A 277 -25.00 -3.85 -18.97
C ALA A 277 -23.55 -4.34 -19.07
N ALA A 278 -22.57 -3.47 -18.79
CA ALA A 278 -21.14 -3.78 -18.91
C ALA A 278 -20.67 -4.81 -17.86
N PHE A 279 -21.32 -4.87 -16.70
CA PHE A 279 -20.91 -5.72 -15.57
C PHE A 279 -22.04 -6.63 -15.06
N ALA A 280 -23.05 -6.89 -15.91
CA ALA A 280 -24.16 -7.75 -15.56
C ALA A 280 -23.68 -9.16 -15.17
N GLY A 281 -24.14 -9.65 -14.02
CA GLY A 281 -23.81 -10.99 -13.52
C GLY A 281 -22.50 -11.08 -12.73
N LEU A 282 -21.77 -9.99 -12.52
CA LEU A 282 -20.56 -9.96 -11.69
C LEU A 282 -20.85 -9.37 -10.31
N ASP A 283 -20.37 -10.05 -9.27
CA ASP A 283 -20.33 -9.48 -7.93
C ASP A 283 -19.28 -8.34 -7.89
N TYR A 284 -19.70 -7.14 -7.48
CA TYR A 284 -18.87 -5.94 -7.39
C TYR A 284 -18.90 -5.29 -6.00
N LYS A 285 -19.60 -5.89 -5.04
CA LYS A 285 -19.63 -5.40 -3.65
C LYS A 285 -18.72 -6.27 -2.79
N PRO A 286 -17.72 -5.69 -2.10
CA PRO A 286 -16.93 -6.41 -1.12
C PRO A 286 -17.82 -7.04 -0.05
N LYS A 287 -17.44 -8.23 0.39
CA LYS A 287 -18.07 -9.00 1.46
C LYS A 287 -17.28 -8.92 2.77
N THR A 288 -16.02 -8.45 2.75
CA THR A 288 -15.12 -8.44 3.91
C THR A 288 -14.72 -7.05 4.41
N ALA A 289 -15.32 -5.97 3.91
CA ALA A 289 -14.92 -4.58 4.24
C ALA A 289 -14.84 -4.29 5.75
N ASP A 290 -15.81 -4.73 6.55
CA ASP A 290 -15.80 -4.50 8.00
C ASP A 290 -14.64 -5.24 8.71
N PHE A 291 -14.32 -6.44 8.25
CA PHE A 291 -13.24 -7.25 8.82
C PHE A 291 -11.86 -6.74 8.39
N ASP A 292 -11.76 -6.31 7.14
CA ASP A 292 -10.61 -5.60 6.59
C ASP A 292 -10.30 -4.36 7.44
N ALA A 293 -11.29 -3.49 7.68
CA ALA A 293 -11.14 -2.34 8.56
C ALA A 293 -10.68 -2.72 9.98
N LEU A 294 -11.22 -3.80 10.57
CA LEU A 294 -10.80 -4.30 11.89
C LEU A 294 -9.32 -4.72 11.91
N LEU A 295 -8.87 -5.46 10.89
CA LEU A 295 -7.50 -5.94 10.78
C LEU A 295 -6.51 -4.79 10.67
N TYR A 296 -6.81 -3.76 9.88
CA TYR A 296 -5.93 -2.61 9.76
C TYR A 296 -6.05 -1.63 10.93
N SER A 297 -7.17 -1.63 11.66
CA SER A 297 -7.34 -0.82 12.87
C SER A 297 -6.54 -1.41 14.04
N GLY A 298 -5.54 -0.68 14.55
CA GLY A 298 -4.82 -1.07 15.77
C GLY A 298 -3.61 -2.00 15.57
N LEU A 299 -2.96 -1.94 14.41
CA LEU A 299 -1.65 -2.59 14.22
C LEU A 299 -0.65 -2.11 15.27
N ALA A 300 0.11 -3.05 15.84
CA ALA A 300 1.25 -2.73 16.69
C ALA A 300 2.40 -2.16 15.82
N VAL A 301 2.58 -0.84 15.85
CA VAL A 301 3.65 -0.15 15.12
C VAL A 301 4.71 0.32 16.11
N SER A 302 5.87 -0.31 16.08
CA SER A 302 7.09 0.20 16.71
C SER A 302 7.88 1.03 15.69
N ASN A 303 8.46 2.14 16.14
CA ASN A 303 9.22 3.03 15.24
C ASN A 303 10.54 2.41 14.77
N ASP A 304 11.20 1.61 15.62
CA ASP A 304 12.56 1.11 15.38
C ASP A 304 12.57 -0.39 15.02
N PHE A 305 11.58 -1.15 15.48
CA PHE A 305 11.43 -2.58 15.23
C PHE A 305 10.19 -2.83 14.38
N ARG A 306 10.36 -3.27 13.13
CA ARG A 306 9.24 -3.42 12.18
C ARG A 306 9.28 -4.77 11.50
N VAL A 307 8.10 -5.22 11.09
CA VAL A 307 7.90 -6.32 10.15
C VAL A 307 7.08 -5.83 8.97
N ASP A 308 7.47 -6.26 7.77
CA ASP A 308 6.69 -6.16 6.55
C ASP A 308 6.36 -7.56 6.04
N VAL A 309 5.24 -7.69 5.34
CA VAL A 309 4.80 -8.93 4.69
C VAL A 309 4.51 -8.67 3.21
N SER A 310 4.90 -9.63 2.38
CA SER A 310 4.67 -9.62 0.93
C SER A 310 4.47 -11.05 0.43
N THR A 311 4.19 -11.18 -0.86
CA THR A 311 4.14 -12.45 -1.58
C THR A 311 5.02 -12.41 -2.82
N ASN A 312 5.10 -13.54 -3.53
CA ASN A 312 5.62 -13.62 -4.90
C ASN A 312 4.86 -12.73 -5.91
N LYS A 313 3.70 -12.16 -5.55
CA LYS A 313 2.97 -11.14 -6.34
C LYS A 313 2.97 -9.75 -5.68
N GLY A 314 3.89 -9.49 -4.75
CA GLY A 314 3.95 -8.25 -3.98
C GLY A 314 2.99 -8.25 -2.78
N SER A 315 2.60 -7.07 -2.32
CA SER A 315 1.84 -6.88 -1.07
C SER A 315 0.46 -6.25 -1.25
N ARG A 316 0.02 -6.01 -2.49
CA ARG A 316 -1.20 -5.24 -2.78
C ARG A 316 -2.00 -5.85 -3.91
N ASN A 317 -3.31 -5.66 -3.86
CA ASN A 317 -4.25 -6.06 -4.91
C ASN A 317 -4.02 -7.52 -5.37
N LEU A 318 -3.85 -8.39 -4.38
CA LEU A 318 -3.36 -9.75 -4.59
C LEU A 318 -4.48 -10.67 -5.05
N LEU A 319 -4.35 -11.17 -6.27
CA LEU A 319 -5.21 -12.18 -6.85
C LEU A 319 -4.39 -13.42 -7.21
N PHE A 320 -4.77 -14.55 -6.62
CA PHE A 320 -4.22 -15.86 -6.92
C PHE A 320 -5.27 -16.78 -7.54
N LYS A 321 -4.89 -17.52 -8.57
CA LYS A 321 -5.75 -18.47 -9.28
C LYS A 321 -5.47 -19.89 -8.81
N ARG A 322 -6.39 -20.81 -9.11
CA ARG A 322 -6.21 -22.25 -8.86
C ARG A 322 -4.85 -22.74 -9.35
N ALA A 323 -4.21 -23.58 -8.53
CA ALA A 323 -2.91 -24.18 -8.80
C ALA A 323 -1.73 -23.20 -8.89
N GLU A 324 -1.95 -21.90 -8.70
CA GLU A 324 -0.86 -20.99 -8.37
C GLU A 324 -0.38 -21.26 -6.94
N SER A 325 0.87 -20.88 -6.68
CA SER A 325 1.47 -20.88 -5.36
C SER A 325 1.55 -19.47 -4.79
N VAL A 326 1.29 -19.37 -3.49
CA VAL A 326 1.53 -18.19 -2.67
C VAL A 326 2.81 -18.45 -1.89
N GLU A 327 3.89 -17.75 -2.26
CA GLU A 327 5.06 -17.67 -1.39
C GLU A 327 4.83 -16.53 -0.40
N ILE A 328 4.98 -16.79 0.90
CA ILE A 328 4.85 -15.74 1.92
C ILE A 328 6.26 -15.26 2.28
N LEU A 329 6.48 -13.96 2.11
CA LEU A 329 7.75 -13.30 2.38
C LEU A 329 7.60 -12.34 3.56
N VAL A 330 8.55 -12.34 4.47
CA VAL A 330 8.63 -11.35 5.56
C VAL A 330 9.96 -10.63 5.54
N LYS A 331 9.95 -9.38 5.97
CA LYS A 331 11.16 -8.57 6.16
C LYS A 331 11.10 -7.91 7.51
N THR A 332 12.15 -8.04 8.32
CA THR A 332 12.23 -7.41 9.64
C THR A 332 13.42 -6.47 9.73
N THR A 333 13.31 -5.37 10.49
CA THR A 333 14.41 -4.40 10.62
C THR A 333 15.55 -4.87 11.52
N ALA A 334 15.31 -5.91 12.31
CA ALA A 334 16.26 -6.51 13.24
C ALA A 334 15.94 -8.01 13.40
N PRO A 335 16.81 -8.79 14.09
CA PRO A 335 16.51 -10.18 14.42
C PRO A 335 15.17 -10.31 15.14
N ALA A 336 14.36 -11.28 14.72
CA ALA A 336 12.97 -11.37 15.15
C ALA A 336 12.45 -12.81 15.13
N TYR A 337 11.60 -13.14 16.09
CA TYR A 337 10.71 -14.29 16.01
C TYR A 337 9.41 -13.86 15.33
N VAL A 338 8.93 -14.66 14.39
CA VAL A 338 7.73 -14.38 13.60
C VAL A 338 6.75 -15.55 13.69
N TYR A 339 5.47 -15.25 13.87
CA TYR A 339 4.37 -16.20 13.67
C TYR A 339 3.24 -15.54 12.86
N VAL A 340 2.43 -16.37 12.20
CA VAL A 340 1.37 -15.90 11.29
C VAL A 340 0.04 -16.53 11.64
N ILE A 341 -0.98 -15.68 11.77
CA ILE A 341 -2.38 -16.07 11.90
C ILE A 341 -3.06 -15.82 10.56
N GLY A 342 -3.59 -16.86 9.95
CA GLY A 342 -4.46 -16.75 8.77
C GLY A 342 -5.91 -16.56 9.21
N HIS A 343 -6.64 -15.73 8.46
CA HIS A 343 -8.06 -15.47 8.66
C HIS A 343 -8.80 -15.73 7.35
N THR A 344 -9.80 -16.60 7.41
CA THR A 344 -10.70 -16.86 6.29
C THR A 344 -12.05 -16.25 6.62
N VAL A 345 -12.54 -15.37 5.74
CA VAL A 345 -13.88 -14.79 5.85
C VAL A 345 -14.64 -15.02 4.56
N LYS A 346 -15.47 -16.07 4.55
CA LYS A 346 -16.38 -16.37 3.43
C LYS A 346 -17.82 -16.53 3.93
N LYS A 347 -18.77 -16.54 2.99
CA LYS A 347 -20.20 -16.69 3.30
C LYS A 347 -20.45 -18.08 3.89
N GLY A 348 -20.71 -18.16 5.19
CA GLY A 348 -21.07 -19.38 5.90
C GLY A 348 -19.94 -20.12 6.61
N ASP A 349 -18.68 -19.68 6.44
CA ASP A 349 -17.55 -20.30 7.13
C ASP A 349 -16.48 -19.24 7.38
N LYS A 350 -16.12 -19.10 8.65
CA LYS A 350 -15.19 -18.11 9.18
C LYS A 350 -14.29 -18.82 10.15
N LEU A 351 -12.99 -18.63 10.00
CA LEU A 351 -12.03 -19.21 10.91
C LEU A 351 -10.73 -18.43 10.93
N SER A 352 -9.97 -18.64 12.00
CA SER A 352 -8.59 -18.23 12.12
C SER A 352 -7.73 -19.42 12.47
N TYR A 353 -6.54 -19.49 11.90
CA TYR A 353 -5.62 -20.59 12.06
C TYR A 353 -4.18 -20.12 12.19
N LEU A 354 -3.34 -20.92 12.87
CA LEU A 354 -1.90 -20.71 12.85
C LEU A 354 -1.29 -21.39 11.63
N LEU A 355 -0.40 -20.65 10.96
CA LEU A 355 0.37 -21.16 9.84
C LEU A 355 1.56 -21.98 10.35
N GLU A 356 1.70 -23.21 9.84
CA GLU A 356 2.81 -24.09 10.16
C GLU A 356 3.98 -23.82 9.21
N PHE A 357 5.18 -23.60 9.75
CA PHE A 357 6.40 -23.35 8.96
C PHE A 357 7.33 -24.55 8.91
N GLN A 358 7.23 -25.45 9.87
CA GLN A 358 8.20 -26.52 10.06
C GLN A 358 7.62 -27.69 10.84
N ASN A 359 8.12 -28.89 10.55
CA ASN A 359 7.75 -30.09 11.26
C ASN A 359 8.47 -30.17 12.62
N ALA A 360 7.92 -29.50 13.64
CA ALA A 360 8.44 -29.44 15.01
C ALA A 360 7.33 -29.65 16.04
N GLN A 361 7.66 -29.76 17.34
CA GLN A 361 6.64 -29.74 18.40
C GLN A 361 6.04 -28.33 18.56
N ALA A 362 4.78 -28.24 18.98
CA ALA A 362 4.17 -26.95 19.32
C ALA A 362 4.81 -26.38 20.60
N PRO A 363 5.00 -25.05 20.70
CA PRO A 363 4.62 -24.01 19.73
C PRO A 363 5.64 -23.79 18.60
N GLY A 364 6.84 -24.39 18.68
CA GLY A 364 7.95 -24.15 17.75
C GLY A 364 7.66 -24.43 16.27
N ARG A 365 6.64 -25.23 15.93
CA ARG A 365 6.19 -25.41 14.53
C ARG A 365 5.59 -24.15 13.88
N PHE A 366 5.09 -23.23 14.71
CA PHE A 366 4.41 -22.00 14.28
C PHE A 366 5.31 -20.76 14.39
N ILE A 367 6.56 -20.93 14.84
CA ILE A 367 7.49 -19.82 15.09
C ILE A 367 8.70 -19.97 14.18
N ARG A 368 9.03 -18.90 13.45
CA ARG A 368 10.24 -18.79 12.64
C ARG A 368 11.15 -17.71 13.23
N PHE A 369 12.44 -18.00 13.35
CA PHE A 369 13.43 -16.99 13.75
C PHE A 369 14.15 -16.43 12.52
N ILE A 370 14.15 -15.10 12.39
CA ILE A 370 14.90 -14.32 11.41
C ILE A 370 16.16 -13.82 12.11
N ASN A 371 17.34 -14.22 11.62
CA ASN A 371 18.62 -13.88 12.23
C ASN A 371 19.10 -12.48 11.77
N ALA A 372 20.25 -12.05 12.31
CA ALA A 372 20.84 -10.75 11.98
C ALA A 372 21.32 -10.62 10.52
N ASP A 373 21.78 -11.71 9.92
CA ASP A 373 22.24 -11.73 8.53
C ASP A 373 21.06 -11.61 7.54
N ASP A 374 19.85 -11.97 7.98
CA ASP A 374 18.61 -11.92 7.20
C ASP A 374 17.75 -10.68 7.52
N ALA A 375 18.16 -9.85 8.47
CA ALA A 375 17.51 -8.56 8.72
C ALA A 375 17.59 -7.65 7.47
N ASN A 376 16.54 -6.87 7.24
CA ASN A 376 16.31 -6.03 6.05
C ASN A 376 16.27 -6.79 4.71
N LYS A 377 16.15 -8.12 4.73
CA LYS A 377 15.95 -8.96 3.54
C LYS A 377 14.57 -9.60 3.56
N TRP A 378 14.02 -9.85 2.38
CA TRP A 378 12.84 -10.68 2.23
C TRP A 378 13.22 -12.14 2.47
N VAL A 379 12.64 -12.73 3.51
CA VAL A 379 12.82 -14.13 3.90
C VAL A 379 11.54 -14.89 3.63
N SER A 380 11.66 -16.01 2.91
CA SER A 380 10.53 -16.91 2.67
C SER A 380 10.15 -17.66 3.95
N LEU A 381 8.86 -17.61 4.27
CA LEU A 381 8.23 -18.43 5.31
C LEU A 381 7.71 -19.77 4.75
N GLY A 382 7.72 -19.92 3.43
CA GLY A 382 7.24 -21.11 2.74
C GLY A 382 6.36 -20.78 1.54
N GLU A 383 6.12 -21.81 0.73
CA GLU A 383 5.27 -21.77 -0.46
C GLU A 383 4.03 -22.62 -0.22
N PHE A 384 2.85 -22.04 -0.48
CA PHE A 384 1.55 -22.61 -0.18
C PHE A 384 0.73 -22.73 -1.46
N SER A 385 0.07 -23.87 -1.67
CA SER A 385 -0.75 -24.10 -2.86
C SER A 385 -2.16 -23.54 -2.70
N VAL A 386 -2.65 -22.81 -3.71
CA VAL A 386 -4.02 -22.30 -3.75
C VAL A 386 -4.97 -23.44 -4.09
N THR A 387 -5.70 -23.90 -3.07
CA THR A 387 -6.65 -25.01 -3.17
C THR A 387 -8.04 -24.56 -2.74
N ALA A 388 -9.06 -25.27 -3.20
CA ALA A 388 -10.44 -24.98 -2.80
C ALA A 388 -10.61 -25.21 -1.29
N PRO A 389 -11.49 -24.43 -0.62
CA PRO A 389 -12.41 -23.44 -1.18
C PRO A 389 -11.77 -22.06 -1.41
N TYR A 390 -12.07 -21.46 -2.57
CA TYR A 390 -11.59 -20.12 -2.94
C TYR A 390 -12.34 -19.00 -2.20
N GLY A 391 -11.69 -17.85 -2.01
CA GLY A 391 -12.28 -16.71 -1.32
C GLY A 391 -11.26 -15.67 -0.88
N VAL A 392 -11.62 -14.90 0.14
CA VAL A 392 -10.76 -13.88 0.73
C VAL A 392 -10.04 -14.45 1.94
N GLU A 393 -8.73 -14.27 1.96
CA GLU A 393 -7.86 -14.63 3.07
C GLU A 393 -7.04 -13.42 3.50
N SER A 394 -6.78 -13.34 4.80
CA SER A 394 -5.91 -12.31 5.37
C SER A 394 -4.89 -12.95 6.29
N LEU A 395 -3.64 -12.50 6.19
CA LEU A 395 -2.55 -12.93 7.06
C LEU A 395 -2.24 -11.79 8.02
N GLN A 396 -2.25 -12.11 9.31
CA GLN A 396 -1.74 -11.27 10.37
C GLN A 396 -0.37 -11.82 10.78
N VAL A 397 0.68 -11.07 10.47
CA VAL A 397 2.07 -11.39 10.80
C VAL A 397 2.46 -10.66 12.06
N ILE A 398 2.89 -11.41 13.08
CA ILE A 398 3.37 -10.84 14.34
C ILE A 398 4.87 -11.13 14.45
N ALA A 399 5.66 -10.08 14.61
CA ALA A 399 7.08 -10.17 14.90
C ALA A 399 7.38 -9.74 16.34
N SER A 400 8.30 -10.43 17.01
CA SER A 400 8.80 -10.06 18.33
C SER A 400 10.30 -10.20 18.43
N ALA A 401 10.95 -9.28 19.14
CA ALA A 401 12.36 -9.37 19.48
C ALA A 401 12.67 -10.48 20.51
N LYS A 402 11.64 -11.01 21.19
CA LYS A 402 11.77 -12.09 22.18
C LYS A 402 11.00 -13.33 21.70
N ASP A 403 11.39 -14.50 22.22
CA ASP A 403 10.68 -15.74 21.96
C ASP A 403 9.21 -15.62 22.38
N PRO A 404 8.24 -15.76 21.45
CA PRO A 404 6.83 -15.56 21.72
C PRO A 404 6.12 -16.84 22.14
N SER A 405 6.83 -17.90 22.53
CA SER A 405 6.24 -19.22 22.85
C SER A 405 5.04 -19.17 23.82
N ASP A 406 5.07 -18.28 24.82
CA ASP A 406 3.96 -18.09 25.77
C ASP A 406 2.83 -17.18 25.26
N ALA A 407 3.06 -16.48 24.16
CA ALA A 407 2.13 -15.53 23.54
C ALA A 407 1.45 -16.08 22.28
N VAL A 408 1.96 -17.17 21.69
CA VAL A 408 1.32 -17.83 20.54
C VAL A 408 -0.06 -18.36 20.96
N PRO A 409 -1.14 -18.05 20.22
CA PRO A 409 -2.49 -18.52 20.56
C PRO A 409 -2.59 -20.05 20.65
N LEU A 410 -3.43 -20.53 21.58
CA LEU A 410 -3.77 -21.94 21.66
C LEU A 410 -4.56 -22.36 20.40
N VAL A 411 -4.28 -23.58 19.93
CA VAL A 411 -4.90 -24.12 18.71
C VAL A 411 -5.46 -25.52 18.90
N LYS A 412 -6.46 -25.85 18.07
CA LYS A 412 -6.98 -27.20 17.90
C LYS A 412 -6.81 -27.63 16.45
N PHE A 413 -6.17 -28.78 16.22
CA PHE A 413 -6.06 -29.36 14.89
C PHE A 413 -7.44 -29.82 14.39
N ASP A 414 -7.81 -29.40 13.19
CA ASP A 414 -9.05 -29.77 12.51
C ASP A 414 -8.73 -30.70 11.34
N GLY A 415 -8.95 -32.01 11.52
CA GLY A 415 -8.60 -33.02 10.51
C GLY A 415 -9.36 -32.91 9.18
N SER A 416 -10.48 -32.19 9.14
CA SER A 416 -11.23 -31.94 7.89
C SER A 416 -10.59 -30.88 7.00
N SER A 417 -10.05 -29.81 7.59
CA SER A 417 -9.38 -28.74 6.86
C SER A 417 -7.86 -28.92 6.80
N GLY A 418 -7.28 -29.72 7.69
CA GLY A 418 -5.83 -29.84 7.87
C GLY A 418 -5.22 -28.63 8.58
N LEU A 419 -6.03 -27.73 9.17
CA LEU A 419 -5.57 -26.48 9.77
C LEU A 419 -5.54 -26.53 11.31
N TYR A 420 -4.67 -25.71 11.90
CA TYR A 420 -4.58 -25.48 13.34
C TYR A 420 -5.46 -24.30 13.76
N ILE A 421 -6.72 -24.57 14.11
CA ILE A 421 -7.73 -23.54 14.36
C ILE A 421 -7.49 -22.83 15.69
N VAL A 422 -7.35 -21.51 15.63
CA VAL A 422 -7.30 -20.58 16.78
C VAL A 422 -8.72 -20.27 17.26
N ASN A 423 -9.59 -19.85 16.34
CA ASN A 423 -10.97 -19.49 16.63
C ASN A 423 -11.86 -19.64 15.39
N ARG A 424 -13.16 -19.88 15.57
CA ARG A 424 -14.17 -19.83 14.48
C ARG A 424 -14.84 -18.46 14.34
N ASP A 425 -14.35 -17.48 15.11
CA ASP A 425 -14.70 -16.07 15.04
C ASP A 425 -13.40 -15.26 14.83
N PRO A 426 -13.12 -14.84 13.58
CA PRO A 426 -11.90 -14.10 13.25
C PRO A 426 -11.74 -12.81 14.04
N SER A 427 -12.83 -12.12 14.39
CA SER A 427 -12.75 -10.88 15.18
C SER A 427 -12.22 -11.15 16.59
N LYS A 428 -12.66 -12.26 17.21
CA LYS A 428 -12.13 -12.69 18.51
C LYS A 428 -10.68 -13.14 18.41
N ALA A 429 -10.28 -13.79 17.32
CA ALA A 429 -8.90 -14.19 17.09
C ALA A 429 -7.97 -12.97 17.04
N VAL A 430 -8.32 -11.94 16.25
CA VAL A 430 -7.56 -10.68 16.18
C VAL A 430 -7.44 -10.03 17.55
N THR A 431 -8.53 -9.94 18.31
CA THR A 431 -8.48 -9.38 19.68
C THR A 431 -7.59 -10.22 20.58
N SER A 432 -7.68 -11.55 20.53
CA SER A 432 -6.86 -12.43 21.39
C SER A 432 -5.36 -12.36 21.07
N ALA A 433 -5.00 -12.22 19.79
CA ALA A 433 -3.61 -12.05 19.36
C ALA A 433 -3.02 -10.71 19.85
N ARG A 434 -3.86 -9.67 19.95
CA ARG A 434 -3.46 -8.33 20.39
C ARG A 434 -3.59 -8.10 21.91
N ALA A 435 -4.41 -8.88 22.61
CA ALA A 435 -4.75 -8.67 24.03
C ALA A 435 -3.64 -9.03 25.03
N LEU A 436 -2.52 -9.59 24.57
CA LEU A 436 -1.40 -9.97 25.43
C LEU A 436 -0.32 -8.88 25.47
N VAL A 437 -0.68 -7.72 26.02
CA VAL A 437 0.31 -6.75 26.51
C VAL A 437 0.49 -7.03 28.00
N ASN A 438 1.70 -7.46 28.39
CA ASN A 438 2.01 -7.68 29.80
C ASN A 438 1.86 -6.37 30.58
N SER A 439 0.82 -6.28 31.42
CA SER A 439 0.50 -5.09 32.22
C SER A 439 1.57 -4.71 33.26
N GLY A 440 2.60 -5.54 33.46
CA GLY A 440 3.76 -5.26 34.31
C GLY A 440 4.92 -4.54 33.61
N LEU A 441 4.91 -4.37 32.29
CA LEU A 441 6.04 -3.83 31.52
C LEU A 441 5.64 -2.57 30.73
N LYS A 442 5.59 -1.42 31.40
CA LYS A 442 5.39 -0.08 30.80
C LYS A 442 6.52 0.39 29.84
N LYS A 443 7.26 -0.53 29.20
CA LYS A 443 8.40 -0.24 28.30
C LYS A 443 8.59 -1.28 27.17
N GLN A 444 7.51 -1.81 26.61
CA GLN A 444 7.57 -2.76 25.48
C GLN A 444 7.32 -2.15 24.09
N GLU A 445 7.24 -0.81 23.97
CA GLU A 445 7.02 -0.11 22.69
C GLU A 445 8.01 -0.49 21.57
N ASN A 446 9.16 -1.10 21.88
CA ASN A 446 10.21 -1.41 20.91
C ASN A 446 10.39 -2.90 20.58
N ALA A 447 9.51 -3.81 21.03
CA ALA A 447 9.79 -5.26 20.97
C ALA A 447 8.78 -6.12 20.19
N VAL A 448 7.69 -5.54 19.68
CA VAL A 448 6.68 -6.24 18.88
C VAL A 448 6.25 -5.35 17.72
N SER A 449 6.02 -5.95 16.55
CA SER A 449 5.47 -5.28 15.38
C SER A 449 4.49 -6.20 14.66
N GLU A 450 3.49 -5.62 14.02
CA GLU A 450 2.45 -6.33 13.28
C GLU A 450 2.35 -5.84 11.83
N ALA A 451 2.20 -6.76 10.89
CA ALA A 451 1.88 -6.47 9.50
C ALA A 451 0.71 -7.34 9.02
N VAL A 452 -0.09 -6.79 8.10
CA VAL A 452 -1.24 -7.49 7.54
C VAL A 452 -1.16 -7.53 6.03
N LEU A 453 -1.52 -8.68 5.47
CA LEU A 453 -1.69 -8.91 4.04
C LEU A 453 -3.11 -9.44 3.79
N LEU A 454 -3.78 -8.97 2.75
CA LEU A 454 -5.03 -9.56 2.26
C LEU A 454 -4.83 -10.01 0.81
N PHE A 455 -5.33 -11.21 0.50
CA PHE A 455 -5.35 -11.72 -0.87
C PHE A 455 -6.66 -12.44 -1.17
N THR A 456 -7.01 -12.46 -2.46
CA THR A 456 -8.16 -13.19 -2.96
C THR A 456 -7.68 -14.39 -3.77
N THR A 457 -8.28 -15.54 -3.52
CA THR A 457 -8.13 -16.73 -4.33
C THR A 457 -9.35 -16.91 -5.23
N ALA A 458 -9.13 -17.33 -6.47
CA ALA A 458 -10.16 -17.56 -7.47
C ALA A 458 -9.90 -18.86 -8.24
N GLU A 459 -10.94 -19.36 -8.91
CA GLU A 459 -10.87 -20.55 -9.76
C GLU A 459 -9.97 -20.37 -10.99
#